data_AF-A0A9P6Q9A0-F1
#
_entry.id   AF-A0A9P6Q9A0-F1
#
_cell.length_a   1.000
_cell.length_b   1.000
_cell.length_c   1.000
_cell.angle_alpha   90.00
_cell.angle_beta   90.00
_cell.angle_gamma   90.00
#
_symmetry.space_group_name_H-M   'P 1'
#
loop_
_entity.id
_entity.type
_entity.pdbx_description
1 polymer ?
#
loop_
_entity_poly.entity_id
_entity_poly.type
_entity_poly.pdbx_seq_one_letter_code
_entity_poly.pdbx_strand_id
1 'polypeptide(L)'
;MMASRIATASLRAASARAIPARIPAVMMARSSFHSSVTAHNSSTGPRIHEQADPNVKTTVTSMHEYGKYLTSVLPKFIQQFSVYKDELTIYVAPNTLLPVMEFLRDHTNAQFKQVMDVCGVDYPSRPNRFEVVYNCLSIRFNGRIRIKTYANEVSPVPSLTGLFNSANWFEREAWDMYGIFFTGHPDLRRILTDYGFEGHPLRKDFPLTGYVEVRYDDEKKRVVVEPVELAQAFRNFEGASSPWEQVGSGRDDKPALPEPETPKA
;
A
#
# COMPACT_ATOMS: atom_id res chain seq x y z
N MET A 1 -19.02 0.93 -81.68
CA MET A 1 -19.76 -0.32 -81.45
C MET A 1 -18.83 -1.51 -81.68
N MET A 2 -18.20 -2.00 -80.62
CA MET A 2 -17.67 -3.36 -80.54
C MET A 2 -17.65 -3.72 -79.05
N ALA A 3 -18.58 -4.58 -78.67
CA ALA A 3 -18.71 -5.12 -77.33
C ALA A 3 -17.61 -6.17 -77.11
N SER A 4 -16.92 -6.11 -75.98
CA SER A 4 -16.06 -7.21 -75.56
C SER A 4 -16.00 -7.31 -74.04
N ARG A 5 -16.64 -8.38 -73.56
CA ARG A 5 -16.24 -9.24 -72.44
C ARG A 5 -16.38 -8.68 -71.02
N ILE A 6 -17.57 -8.96 -70.50
CA ILE A 6 -17.87 -9.20 -69.08
C ILE A 6 -16.94 -10.32 -68.58
N ALA A 7 -16.01 -9.99 -67.68
CA ALA A 7 -15.24 -10.95 -66.91
C ALA A 7 -15.85 -11.05 -65.51
N THR A 8 -16.59 -12.13 -65.28
CA THR A 8 -17.07 -12.56 -63.96
C THR A 8 -15.88 -12.99 -63.11
N ALA A 9 -15.47 -12.14 -62.16
CA ALA A 9 -14.52 -12.52 -61.12
C ALA A 9 -15.24 -13.31 -60.03
N SER A 10 -14.95 -14.61 -60.01
CA SER A 10 -15.40 -15.59 -59.03
C SER A 10 -15.00 -15.21 -57.61
N LEU A 11 -16.01 -15.14 -56.72
CA LEU A 11 -15.88 -15.07 -55.26
C LEU A 11 -15.13 -16.31 -54.76
N ARG A 12 -13.83 -16.17 -54.51
CA ARG A 12 -13.07 -17.17 -53.76
C ARG A 12 -13.37 -16.98 -52.27
N ALA A 13 -14.25 -17.85 -51.76
CA ALA A 13 -14.46 -18.05 -50.33
C ALA A 13 -13.12 -18.41 -49.67
N ALA A 14 -12.58 -17.49 -48.86
CA ALA A 14 -11.44 -17.77 -48.00
C ALA A 14 -11.92 -18.68 -46.86
N SER A 15 -11.55 -19.95 -46.95
CA SER A 15 -11.73 -20.95 -45.90
C SER A 15 -10.99 -20.50 -44.64
N ALA A 16 -11.76 -20.12 -43.62
CA ALA A 16 -11.25 -19.84 -42.28
C ALA A 16 -10.76 -21.15 -41.65
N ARG A 17 -9.45 -21.41 -41.77
CA ARG A 17 -8.79 -22.55 -41.14
C ARG A 17 -8.58 -22.21 -39.67
N ALA A 18 -9.42 -22.78 -38.81
CA ALA A 18 -9.28 -22.71 -37.36
C ALA A 18 -7.92 -23.29 -36.94
N ILE A 19 -7.10 -22.47 -36.30
CA ILE A 19 -5.85 -22.89 -35.66
C ILE A 19 -6.22 -23.43 -34.28
N PRO A 20 -6.02 -24.72 -33.97
CA PRO A 20 -6.23 -25.20 -32.61
C PRO A 20 -5.11 -24.69 -31.70
N ALA A 21 -5.47 -23.83 -30.75
CA ALA A 21 -4.61 -23.42 -29.65
C ALA A 21 -4.23 -24.67 -28.83
N ARG A 22 -2.94 -25.04 -28.87
CA ARG A 22 -2.38 -26.12 -28.06
C ARG A 22 -1.43 -25.49 -27.04
N ILE A 23 -2.02 -24.99 -25.96
CA ILE A 23 -1.30 -24.56 -24.75
C ILE A 23 -0.85 -25.85 -24.03
N PRO A 24 0.43 -26.01 -23.65
CA PRO A 24 0.83 -27.14 -22.83
C PRO A 24 0.18 -27.02 -21.45
N ALA A 25 -0.57 -28.04 -21.05
CA ALA A 25 -1.16 -28.16 -19.72
C ALA A 25 -0.03 -28.29 -18.68
N VAL A 26 0.34 -27.19 -18.04
CA VAL A 26 1.07 -27.23 -16.78
C VAL A 26 0.09 -27.69 -15.71
N MET A 27 0.40 -28.86 -15.15
CA MET A 27 -0.34 -29.55 -14.10
C MET A 27 -0.48 -28.63 -12.88
N MET A 28 -1.62 -27.93 -12.78
CA MET A 28 -2.05 -27.23 -11.57
C MET A 28 -2.36 -28.29 -10.50
N ALA A 29 -1.38 -28.60 -9.67
CA ALA A 29 -1.62 -29.30 -8.42
C ALA A 29 -2.50 -28.39 -7.55
N ARG A 30 -3.80 -28.70 -7.49
CA ARG A 30 -4.71 -28.14 -6.48
C ARG A 30 -4.26 -28.67 -5.12
N SER A 31 -3.39 -27.95 -4.42
CA SER A 31 -3.29 -28.10 -2.98
C SER A 31 -4.46 -27.36 -2.36
N SER A 32 -5.51 -28.11 -2.05
CA SER A 32 -6.53 -27.68 -1.09
C SER A 32 -5.86 -27.50 0.27
N PHE A 33 -5.45 -26.27 0.60
CA PHE A 33 -5.07 -25.92 1.96
C PHE A 33 -6.30 -26.01 2.86
N HIS A 34 -6.45 -27.14 3.55
CA HIS A 34 -7.29 -27.21 4.74
C HIS A 34 -6.58 -26.48 5.86
N SER A 35 -7.14 -25.35 6.30
CA SER A 35 -6.74 -24.71 7.56
C SER A 35 -7.37 -25.48 8.72
N SER A 36 -6.77 -26.60 9.10
CA SER A 36 -6.98 -27.17 10.43
C SER A 36 -5.99 -26.50 11.38
N VAL A 37 -6.46 -25.52 12.14
CA VAL A 37 -5.73 -24.98 13.29
C VAL A 37 -5.75 -26.07 14.36
N THR A 38 -4.77 -26.96 14.30
CA THR A 38 -4.45 -27.86 15.41
C THR A 38 -3.34 -27.19 16.19
N ALA A 39 -3.62 -26.79 17.43
CA ALA A 39 -2.65 -26.20 18.34
C ALA A 39 -1.53 -27.22 18.60
N HIS A 40 -0.42 -27.09 17.88
CA HIS A 40 0.80 -27.83 18.19
C HIS A 40 1.55 -27.08 19.29
N ASN A 41 1.56 -27.67 20.50
CA ASN A 41 2.49 -27.33 21.56
C ASN A 41 3.93 -27.55 21.05
N SER A 42 4.59 -26.48 20.64
CA SER A 42 6.01 -26.53 20.26
C SER A 42 6.88 -26.64 21.50
N SER A 43 7.73 -27.66 21.51
CA SER A 43 8.71 -28.00 22.52
C SER A 43 9.61 -26.82 22.93
N THR A 44 9.70 -26.60 24.25
CA THR A 44 10.61 -25.68 24.94
C THR A 44 12.07 -26.11 24.80
N GLY A 45 12.77 -25.56 23.82
CA GLY A 45 14.23 -25.38 23.90
C GLY A 45 14.55 -24.11 24.71
N PRO A 46 15.73 -24.00 25.34
CA PRO A 46 16.13 -22.78 26.03
C PRO A 46 16.44 -21.70 24.98
N ARG A 47 15.40 -21.02 24.50
CA ARG A 47 15.55 -19.80 23.72
C ARG A 47 15.97 -18.74 24.73
N ILE A 48 17.16 -18.17 24.55
CA ILE A 48 17.51 -16.91 25.23
C ILE A 48 16.41 -15.94 24.81
N HIS A 49 15.46 -15.71 25.69
CA HIS A 49 14.54 -14.59 25.57
C HIS A 49 15.43 -13.38 25.75
N GLU A 50 15.89 -12.80 24.63
CA GLU A 50 16.43 -11.46 24.65
C GLU A 50 15.28 -10.57 25.11
N GLN A 51 15.25 -10.33 26.42
CA GLN A 51 14.26 -9.49 27.05
C GLN A 51 14.42 -8.12 26.42
N ALA A 52 13.35 -7.61 25.82
CA ALA A 52 13.30 -6.22 25.37
C ALA A 52 13.83 -5.33 26.51
N ASP A 53 14.63 -4.33 26.14
CA ASP A 53 15.34 -3.46 27.08
C ASP A 53 14.42 -3.07 28.25
N PRO A 54 14.72 -3.50 29.50
CA PRO A 54 13.83 -3.35 30.65
C PRO A 54 13.57 -1.87 31.00
N ASN A 55 14.29 -0.93 30.39
CA ASN A 55 14.12 0.50 30.57
C ASN A 55 13.02 1.13 29.70
N VAL A 56 12.43 0.41 28.73
CA VAL A 56 11.30 0.94 27.96
C VAL A 56 10.04 0.88 28.81
N LYS A 57 9.65 2.03 29.38
CA LYS A 57 8.35 2.17 30.06
C LYS A 57 7.25 2.12 29.01
N THR A 58 6.67 0.94 28.81
CA THR A 58 5.61 0.70 27.83
C THR A 58 4.36 1.54 28.16
N THR A 59 4.05 2.56 27.34
CA THR A 59 2.88 3.43 27.53
C THR A 59 1.60 2.86 26.90
N VAL A 60 1.64 1.58 26.48
CA VAL A 60 0.60 0.86 25.74
C VAL A 60 -0.79 1.01 26.37
N THR A 61 -0.93 0.94 27.69
CA THR A 61 -2.25 1.07 28.35
C THR A 61 -2.89 2.44 28.08
N SER A 62 -2.11 3.52 28.21
CA SER A 62 -2.60 4.89 27.95
C SER A 62 -2.98 5.10 26.48
N MET A 63 -2.25 4.49 25.55
CA MET A 63 -2.56 4.55 24.12
C MET A 63 -3.83 3.79 23.78
N HIS A 64 -4.09 2.65 24.44
CA HIS A 64 -5.36 1.93 24.30
C HIS A 64 -6.54 2.73 24.83
N GLU A 65 -6.39 3.38 25.98
CA GLU A 65 -7.43 4.26 26.55
C GLU A 65 -7.74 5.44 25.62
N TYR A 66 -6.70 6.08 25.06
CA TYR A 66 -6.87 7.17 24.11
C TYR A 66 -7.50 6.69 22.79
N GLY A 67 -7.09 5.53 22.26
CA GLY A 67 -7.72 4.92 21.10
C GLY A 67 -9.21 4.61 21.32
N LYS A 68 -9.58 4.09 22.50
CA LYS A 68 -10.98 3.88 22.90
C LYS A 68 -11.75 5.19 23.00
N TYR A 69 -11.15 6.24 23.57
CA TYR A 69 -11.74 7.58 23.63
C TYR A 69 -12.02 8.16 22.24
N LEU A 70 -11.05 8.08 21.32
CA LEU A 70 -11.26 8.57 19.95
C LEU A 70 -12.37 7.80 19.24
N THR A 71 -12.42 6.48 19.43
CA THR A 71 -13.47 5.62 18.86
C THR A 71 -14.85 5.94 19.44
N SER A 72 -14.96 6.27 20.73
CA SER A 72 -16.24 6.65 21.36
C SER A 72 -16.73 8.04 20.95
N VAL A 73 -15.82 8.98 20.67
CA VAL A 73 -16.17 10.32 20.18
C VAL A 73 -16.55 10.31 18.71
N LEU A 74 -15.88 9.50 17.88
CA LEU A 74 -16.09 9.44 16.42
C LEU A 74 -16.47 8.02 15.91
N PRO A 75 -17.55 7.40 16.43
CA PRO A 75 -17.89 6.01 16.11
C PRO A 75 -18.30 5.81 14.65
N LYS A 76 -18.77 6.88 13.98
CA LYS A 76 -19.16 6.84 12.57
C LYS A 76 -17.98 6.76 11.60
N PHE A 77 -16.82 7.30 12.00
CA PHE A 77 -15.70 7.53 11.09
C PHE A 77 -14.54 6.56 11.30
N ILE A 78 -14.32 6.14 12.55
CA ILE A 78 -13.24 5.22 12.92
C ILE A 78 -13.75 3.78 12.77
N GLN A 79 -13.10 2.99 11.92
CA GLN A 79 -13.44 1.58 11.72
C GLN A 79 -12.83 0.70 12.81
N GLN A 80 -11.56 0.95 13.10
CA GLN A 80 -10.79 0.23 14.12
C GLN A 80 -9.56 1.06 14.49
N PHE A 81 -8.91 0.69 15.60
CA PHE A 81 -7.59 1.19 15.96
C PHE A 81 -6.68 0.01 16.32
N SER A 82 -5.38 0.19 16.13
CA SER A 82 -4.36 -0.76 16.55
C SER A 82 -3.27 -0.02 17.33
N VAL A 83 -2.84 -0.61 18.44
CA VAL A 83 -1.71 -0.11 19.21
C VAL A 83 -0.61 -1.15 19.11
N TYR A 84 0.59 -0.72 18.72
CA TYR A 84 1.78 -1.55 18.74
C TYR A 84 2.90 -0.78 19.43
N LYS A 85 3.37 -1.29 20.58
CA LYS A 85 4.26 -0.56 21.47
C LYS A 85 3.67 0.84 21.76
N ASP A 86 4.41 1.91 21.52
CA ASP A 86 3.95 3.29 21.77
C ASP A 86 3.33 3.97 20.55
N GLU A 87 2.95 3.21 19.50
CA GLU A 87 2.33 3.76 18.29
C GLU A 87 0.83 3.46 18.24
N LEU A 88 0.01 4.52 18.27
CA LEU A 88 -1.42 4.44 17.99
C LEU A 88 -1.68 4.64 16.49
N THR A 89 -2.36 3.66 15.88
CA THR A 89 -2.83 3.72 14.49
C THR A 89 -4.35 3.65 14.44
N ILE A 90 -4.98 4.56 13.69
CA ILE A 90 -6.43 4.59 13.47
C ILE A 90 -6.73 4.32 12.00
N TYR A 91 -7.70 3.45 11.75
CA TYR A 91 -8.14 3.10 10.41
C TYR A 91 -9.44 3.81 10.08
N VAL A 92 -9.44 4.54 8.96
CA VAL A 92 -10.49 5.46 8.56
C VAL A 92 -10.84 5.20 7.09
N ALA A 93 -12.10 5.36 6.72
CA ALA A 93 -12.51 5.31 5.32
C ALA A 93 -12.05 6.58 4.57
N PRO A 94 -11.78 6.50 3.25
CA PRO A 94 -11.37 7.68 2.47
C PRO A 94 -12.37 8.83 2.55
N ASN A 95 -13.67 8.52 2.46
CA ASN A 95 -14.74 9.52 2.51
C ASN A 95 -14.83 10.26 3.86
N THR A 96 -14.31 9.66 4.93
CA THR A 96 -14.40 10.18 6.30
C THR A 96 -13.08 10.77 6.77
N LEU A 97 -12.06 10.80 5.91
CA LEU A 97 -10.72 11.27 6.24
C LEU A 97 -10.70 12.75 6.64
N LEU A 98 -11.36 13.63 5.87
CA LEU A 98 -11.40 15.07 6.14
C LEU A 98 -11.97 15.41 7.52
N PRO A 99 -13.18 14.95 7.90
CA PRO A 99 -13.73 15.21 9.25
C PRO A 99 -12.86 14.69 10.39
N VAL A 100 -12.22 13.53 10.22
CA VAL A 100 -11.33 12.96 11.24
C VAL A 100 -10.07 13.82 11.40
N MET A 101 -9.47 14.22 10.29
CA MET A 101 -8.27 15.06 10.31
C MET A 101 -8.54 16.46 10.85
N GLU A 102 -9.71 17.03 10.56
CA GLU A 102 -10.16 18.30 11.14
C GLU A 102 -10.31 18.19 12.67
N PHE A 103 -11.00 17.14 13.15
CA PHE A 103 -11.12 16.87 14.58
C PHE A 103 -9.75 16.69 15.25
N LEU A 104 -8.87 15.89 14.65
CA LEU A 104 -7.52 15.64 15.19
C LEU A 104 -6.63 16.88 15.17
N ARG A 105 -6.94 17.88 14.34
CA ARG A 105 -6.22 19.15 14.32
C ARG A 105 -6.74 20.09 15.42
N ASP A 106 -8.05 20.18 15.57
CA ASP A 106 -8.69 21.31 16.28
C ASP A 106 -9.23 20.98 17.67
N HIS A 107 -9.46 19.70 17.99
CA HIS A 107 -9.96 19.32 19.30
C HIS A 107 -8.95 19.62 20.40
N THR A 108 -9.41 20.14 21.54
CA THR A 108 -8.54 20.50 22.67
C THR A 108 -7.70 19.32 23.16
N ASN A 109 -8.25 18.10 23.11
CA ASN A 109 -7.57 16.87 23.52
C ASN A 109 -6.76 16.21 22.39
N ALA A 110 -7.00 16.60 21.13
CA ALA A 110 -6.29 16.11 19.96
C ALA A 110 -5.79 17.33 19.17
N GLN A 111 -4.61 17.84 19.54
CA GLN A 111 -3.99 19.01 18.90
C GLN A 111 -2.86 18.56 17.97
N PHE A 112 -3.16 17.69 17.00
CA PHE A 112 -2.20 17.22 15.99
C PHE A 112 -2.08 18.27 14.88
N LYS A 113 -1.30 19.32 15.16
CA LYS A 113 -1.16 20.48 14.27
C LYS A 113 -0.20 20.26 13.10
N GLN A 114 0.65 19.23 13.16
CA GLN A 114 1.65 18.96 12.13
C GLN A 114 1.44 17.59 11.48
N VAL A 115 1.31 17.57 10.16
CA VAL A 115 1.48 16.36 9.35
C VAL A 115 2.97 16.22 9.07
N MET A 116 3.56 15.15 9.58
CA MET A 116 4.99 14.85 9.44
C MET A 116 5.30 14.21 8.10
N ASP A 117 4.38 13.37 7.61
CA ASP A 117 4.61 12.53 6.44
C ASP A 117 3.27 11.97 5.91
N VAL A 118 3.19 11.79 4.59
CA VAL A 118 2.12 11.08 3.89
C VAL A 118 2.75 10.04 2.96
N CYS A 119 2.56 8.77 3.29
CA CYS A 119 3.13 7.65 2.55
C CYS A 119 2.04 6.81 1.89
N GLY A 120 2.34 6.27 0.70
CA GLY A 120 1.58 5.18 0.10
C GLY A 120 2.23 3.83 0.42
N VAL A 121 1.43 2.77 0.55
CA VAL A 121 1.90 1.38 0.64
C VAL A 121 1.09 0.54 -0.33
N ASP A 122 1.77 -0.28 -1.13
CA ASP A 122 1.14 -1.14 -2.12
C ASP A 122 1.04 -2.60 -1.62
N TYR A 123 -0.20 -3.05 -1.44
CA TYR A 123 -0.58 -4.42 -1.10
C TYR A 123 -1.40 -5.05 -2.25
N PRO A 124 -0.75 -5.67 -3.25
CA PRO A 124 -1.43 -6.17 -4.45
C PRO A 124 -2.44 -7.31 -4.19
N SER A 125 -2.36 -7.97 -3.03
CA SER A 125 -3.30 -9.02 -2.63
C SER A 125 -4.65 -8.50 -2.12
N ARG A 126 -4.74 -7.21 -1.78
CA ARG A 126 -5.97 -6.59 -1.25
C ARG A 126 -6.84 -6.06 -2.39
N PRO A 127 -8.18 -6.07 -2.24
CA PRO A 127 -9.07 -5.44 -3.23
C PRO A 127 -8.80 -3.94 -3.36
N ASN A 128 -8.51 -3.30 -2.23
CA ASN A 128 -8.00 -1.94 -2.20
C ASN A 128 -6.48 -2.01 -2.08
N ARG A 129 -5.83 -1.89 -3.24
CA ARG A 129 -4.40 -2.12 -3.44
C ARG A 129 -3.53 -1.19 -2.60
N PHE A 130 -3.90 0.09 -2.52
CA PHE A 130 -3.09 1.10 -1.85
C PHE A 130 -3.59 1.39 -0.44
N GLU A 131 -2.66 1.57 0.49
CA GLU A 131 -2.92 2.10 1.83
C GLU A 131 -2.18 3.43 1.95
N VAL A 132 -2.91 4.51 2.19
CA VAL A 132 -2.35 5.85 2.42
C VAL A 132 -2.23 6.06 3.92
N VAL A 133 -1.03 6.37 4.38
CA VAL A 133 -0.65 6.52 5.77
C VAL A 133 -0.27 7.96 6.04
N TYR A 134 -0.97 8.59 6.98
CA TYR A 134 -0.67 9.93 7.47
C TYR A 134 -0.05 9.83 8.86
N ASN A 135 1.15 10.37 9.03
CA ASN A 135 1.81 10.46 10.32
C ASN A 135 1.67 11.89 10.85
N CYS A 136 1.05 12.06 12.01
CA CYS A 136 0.80 13.37 12.60
C CYS A 136 1.48 13.52 13.96
N LEU A 137 1.87 14.76 14.28
CA LEU A 137 2.54 15.15 15.52
C LEU A 137 1.73 16.25 16.23
N SER A 138 1.51 16.05 17.52
CA SER A 138 1.05 17.08 18.44
C SER A 138 2.24 17.60 19.24
N ILE A 139 2.61 18.87 19.01
CA ILE A 139 3.68 19.52 19.80
C ILE A 139 3.22 19.73 21.24
N ARG A 140 1.94 20.10 21.44
CA ARG A 140 1.36 20.39 22.76
C ARG A 140 1.49 19.20 23.71
N PHE A 141 1.18 18.01 23.22
CA PHE A 141 1.18 16.77 24.02
C PHE A 141 2.41 15.90 23.75
N ASN A 142 3.33 16.34 22.89
CA ASN A 142 4.46 15.55 22.39
C ASN A 142 4.05 14.12 21.96
N GLY A 143 2.89 14.02 21.29
CA GLY A 143 2.26 12.76 20.93
C GLY A 143 2.22 12.55 19.42
N ARG A 144 2.40 11.31 18.98
CA ARG A 144 2.30 10.92 17.56
C ARG A 144 1.09 10.03 17.34
N ILE A 145 0.47 10.17 16.18
CA ILE A 145 -0.64 9.33 15.76
C ILE A 145 -0.50 9.00 14.27
N ARG A 146 -0.85 7.77 13.91
CA ARG A 146 -0.89 7.32 12.53
C ARG A 146 -2.35 7.14 12.09
N ILE A 147 -2.71 7.73 10.96
CA ILE A 147 -4.03 7.55 10.35
C ILE A 147 -3.81 6.77 9.06
N LYS A 148 -4.58 5.71 8.87
CA LYS A 148 -4.51 4.90 7.66
C LYS A 148 -5.85 4.90 6.94
N THR A 149 -5.77 5.13 5.64
CA THR A 149 -6.90 5.01 4.70
C THR A 149 -6.50 4.11 3.56
N TYR A 150 -7.45 3.65 2.76
CA TYR A 150 -7.20 2.76 1.64
C TYR A 150 -7.64 3.41 0.33
N ALA A 151 -6.99 3.06 -0.77
CA ALA A 151 -7.33 3.54 -2.10
C ALA A 151 -7.13 2.44 -3.14
N ASN A 152 -7.86 2.55 -4.23
CA ASN A 152 -7.71 1.73 -5.43
C ASN A 152 -6.94 2.53 -6.47
N GLU A 153 -6.63 1.90 -7.60
CA GLU A 153 -5.93 2.58 -8.71
C GLU A 153 -6.73 3.72 -9.33
N VAL A 154 -8.06 3.65 -9.26
CA VAL A 154 -8.97 4.64 -9.85
C VAL A 154 -9.72 5.45 -8.80
N SER A 155 -9.90 4.91 -7.59
CA SER A 155 -10.68 5.59 -6.56
C SER A 155 -9.85 6.70 -5.90
N PRO A 156 -10.33 7.95 -5.90
CA PRO A 156 -9.59 9.03 -5.29
C PRO A 156 -9.69 9.06 -3.76
N VAL A 157 -8.70 9.69 -3.13
CA VAL A 157 -8.70 10.05 -1.70
C VAL A 157 -8.84 11.57 -1.58
N PRO A 158 -9.62 12.12 -0.63
CA PRO A 158 -9.67 13.56 -0.44
C PRO A 158 -8.32 14.12 0.03
N SER A 159 -7.88 15.21 -0.58
CA SER A 159 -6.67 15.96 -0.22
C SER A 159 -6.83 16.64 1.14
N LEU A 160 -5.75 16.64 1.92
CA LEU A 160 -5.65 17.34 3.21
C LEU A 160 -4.99 18.71 3.09
N THR A 161 -4.63 19.16 1.88
CA THR A 161 -3.97 20.47 1.66
C THR A 161 -4.76 21.64 2.22
N GLY A 162 -6.09 21.59 2.21
CA GLY A 162 -6.94 22.62 2.81
C GLY A 162 -6.86 22.68 4.34
N LEU A 163 -6.44 21.60 5.00
CA LEU A 163 -6.25 21.56 6.45
C LEU A 163 -4.79 21.76 6.87
N PHE A 164 -3.86 21.18 6.11
CA PHE A 164 -2.44 21.16 6.37
C PHE A 164 -1.66 21.53 5.11
N ASN A 165 -1.04 22.71 5.09
CA ASN A 165 -0.22 23.14 3.96
C ASN A 165 0.97 22.21 3.69
N SER A 166 1.47 21.50 4.73
CA SER A 166 2.57 20.54 4.58
C SER A 166 2.21 19.31 3.75
N ALA A 167 0.92 18.94 3.67
CA ALA A 167 0.48 17.76 2.94
C ALA A 167 0.63 17.89 1.41
N ASN A 168 0.78 19.11 0.87
CA ASN A 168 0.81 19.36 -0.58
C ASN A 168 1.92 18.57 -1.29
N TRP A 169 3.15 18.66 -0.79
CA TRP A 169 4.29 18.00 -1.43
C TRP A 169 4.23 16.48 -1.28
N PHE A 170 3.81 15.99 -0.11
CA PHE A 170 3.71 14.55 0.14
C PHE A 170 2.57 13.90 -0.67
N GLU A 171 1.43 14.56 -0.83
CA GLU A 171 0.34 14.05 -1.68
C GLU A 171 0.77 13.99 -3.16
N ARG A 172 1.55 14.97 -3.63
CA ARG A 172 2.16 14.93 -4.97
C ARG A 172 3.15 13.80 -5.12
N GLU A 173 3.99 13.57 -4.12
CA GLU A 173 4.95 12.46 -4.10
C GLU A 173 4.22 11.11 -4.14
N ALA A 174 3.19 10.93 -3.30
CA ALA A 174 2.38 9.72 -3.29
C ALA A 174 1.68 9.48 -4.64
N TRP A 175 1.24 10.54 -5.32
CA TRP A 175 0.72 10.44 -6.68
C TRP A 175 1.81 10.05 -7.69
N ASP A 176 3.01 10.62 -7.62
CA ASP A 176 4.09 10.32 -8.56
C ASP A 176 4.61 8.88 -8.39
N MET A 177 4.79 8.44 -7.15
CA MET A 177 5.38 7.13 -6.82
C MET A 177 4.40 5.96 -6.89
N TYR A 178 3.14 6.16 -6.47
CA TYR A 178 2.12 5.10 -6.39
C TYR A 178 0.95 5.31 -7.35
N GLY A 179 0.74 6.52 -7.87
CA GLY A 179 -0.40 6.85 -8.72
C GLY A 179 -1.71 7.01 -7.96
N ILE A 180 -1.65 7.33 -6.66
CA ILE A 180 -2.84 7.56 -5.83
C ILE A 180 -3.38 8.97 -6.15
N PHE A 181 -4.65 9.05 -6.54
CA PHE A 181 -5.25 10.33 -6.92
C PHE A 181 -5.86 11.06 -5.72
N PHE A 182 -5.55 12.34 -5.58
CA PHE A 182 -6.07 13.19 -4.50
C PHE A 182 -7.08 14.22 -5.01
N THR A 183 -8.32 14.18 -4.53
CA THR A 183 -9.36 15.16 -4.90
C THR A 183 -9.26 16.43 -4.08
N GLY A 184 -9.36 17.59 -4.74
CA GLY A 184 -9.25 18.90 -4.09
C GLY A 184 -7.81 19.41 -3.90
N HIS A 185 -6.80 18.71 -4.46
CA HIS A 185 -5.42 19.18 -4.45
C HIS A 185 -5.22 20.34 -5.44
N PRO A 186 -4.51 21.43 -5.08
CA PRO A 186 -4.36 22.61 -5.93
C PRO A 186 -3.50 22.40 -7.19
N ASP A 187 -2.41 21.62 -7.11
CA ASP A 187 -1.49 21.35 -8.24
C ASP A 187 -0.94 19.92 -8.17
N LEU A 188 -1.72 18.94 -8.64
CA LEU A 188 -1.32 17.53 -8.60
C LEU A 188 -0.53 17.17 -9.87
N ARG A 189 0.80 17.11 -9.76
CA ARG A 189 1.72 16.76 -10.85
C ARG A 189 3.00 16.10 -10.33
N ARG A 190 3.79 15.53 -11.26
CA ARG A 190 5.06 14.83 -10.99
C ARG A 190 6.03 15.74 -10.25
N ILE A 191 6.90 15.14 -9.45
CA ILE A 191 7.86 15.88 -8.62
C ILE A 191 9.22 15.18 -8.51
N LEU A 192 9.25 13.86 -8.39
CA LEU A 192 10.49 13.09 -8.27
C LEU A 192 10.91 12.46 -9.60
N THR A 193 9.96 12.02 -10.42
CA THR A 193 10.25 11.38 -11.70
C THR A 193 10.58 12.39 -12.79
N ASP A 194 11.24 11.91 -13.86
CA ASP A 194 11.50 12.71 -15.05
C ASP A 194 10.20 13.16 -15.74
N TYR A 195 10.26 14.25 -16.49
CA TYR A 195 9.09 14.90 -17.09
C TYR A 195 8.29 13.99 -18.03
N GLY A 196 9.00 13.14 -18.79
CA GLY A 196 8.41 12.18 -19.73
C GLY A 196 8.23 10.78 -19.14
N PHE A 197 8.36 10.61 -17.82
CA PHE A 197 8.33 9.29 -17.21
C PHE A 197 6.93 8.67 -17.28
N GLU A 198 6.88 7.42 -17.74
CA GLU A 198 5.64 6.63 -17.80
C GLU A 198 5.64 5.55 -16.73
N GLY A 199 4.57 5.52 -15.93
CA GLY A 199 4.42 4.62 -14.79
C GLY A 199 4.68 5.26 -13.43
N HIS A 200 4.67 4.40 -12.40
CA HIS A 200 4.74 4.73 -10.98
C HIS A 200 5.76 3.80 -10.28
N PRO A 201 6.96 4.29 -9.95
CA PRO A 201 8.10 3.44 -9.60
C PRO A 201 7.94 2.53 -8.37
N LEU A 202 7.20 2.97 -7.34
CA LEU A 202 7.13 2.24 -6.06
C LEU A 202 6.01 1.19 -6.02
N ARG A 203 5.33 0.97 -7.15
CA ARG A 203 4.39 -0.13 -7.28
C ARG A 203 5.13 -1.46 -7.40
N LYS A 204 4.55 -2.53 -6.84
CA LYS A 204 5.19 -3.85 -6.77
C LYS A 204 5.30 -4.59 -8.11
N ASP A 205 4.54 -4.16 -9.11
CA ASP A 205 4.59 -4.62 -10.50
C ASP A 205 5.65 -3.90 -11.34
N PHE A 206 6.21 -2.78 -10.87
CA PHE A 206 7.22 -2.02 -11.59
C PHE A 206 8.61 -2.68 -11.45
N PRO A 207 9.36 -2.89 -12.55
CA PRO A 207 10.69 -3.49 -12.48
C PRO A 207 11.69 -2.54 -11.84
N LEU A 208 12.62 -3.07 -11.02
CA LEU A 208 13.64 -2.28 -10.32
C LEU A 208 14.48 -1.39 -11.26
N THR A 209 14.76 -1.88 -12.46
CA THR A 209 15.59 -1.21 -13.46
C THR A 209 14.83 -0.18 -14.28
N GLY A 210 13.49 -0.17 -14.20
CA GLY A 210 12.63 0.54 -15.14
C GLY A 210 12.60 -0.10 -16.53
N TYR A 211 11.96 0.60 -17.46
CA TYR A 211 11.78 0.16 -18.84
C TYR A 211 12.72 0.84 -19.84
N VAL A 212 13.25 2.00 -19.47
CA VAL A 212 14.02 2.87 -20.37
C VAL A 212 15.33 3.29 -19.72
N GLU A 213 16.33 3.48 -20.55
CA GLU A 213 17.62 4.09 -20.21
C GLU A 213 17.90 5.30 -21.11
N VAL A 214 18.91 6.06 -20.73
CA VAL A 214 19.23 7.33 -21.36
C VAL A 214 20.68 7.32 -21.83
N ARG A 215 20.90 7.65 -23.11
CA ARG A 215 22.25 7.80 -23.69
C ARG A 215 22.37 9.06 -24.54
N TYR A 216 23.60 9.56 -24.70
CA TYR A 216 23.88 10.61 -25.67
C TYR A 216 24.03 10.01 -27.08
N ASP A 217 23.32 10.57 -28.05
CA ASP A 217 23.43 10.22 -29.46
C ASP A 217 24.20 11.32 -30.20
N ASP A 218 25.41 11.00 -30.66
CA ASP A 218 26.29 11.96 -31.33
C ASP A 218 25.74 12.38 -32.71
N GLU A 219 25.01 11.50 -33.40
CA GLU A 219 24.44 11.81 -34.72
C GLU A 219 23.34 12.88 -34.60
N LYS A 220 22.48 12.73 -33.59
CA LYS A 220 21.38 13.67 -33.31
C LYS A 220 21.79 14.83 -32.41
N LYS A 221 23.02 14.83 -31.88
CA LYS A 221 23.57 15.77 -30.90
C LYS A 221 22.63 16.02 -29.72
N ARG A 222 21.91 14.99 -29.26
CA ARG A 222 20.93 15.09 -28.17
C ARG A 222 20.89 13.82 -27.33
N VAL A 223 20.32 13.94 -26.14
CA VAL A 223 20.03 12.82 -25.26
C VAL A 223 18.80 12.08 -25.80
N VAL A 224 18.91 10.75 -25.95
CA VAL A 224 17.83 9.86 -26.41
C VAL A 224 17.46 8.87 -25.32
N VAL A 225 16.17 8.52 -25.28
CA VAL A 225 15.60 7.52 -24.36
C VAL A 225 15.36 6.25 -25.17
N GLU A 226 15.93 5.14 -24.72
CA GLU A 226 15.84 3.84 -25.39
C GLU A 226 15.43 2.75 -24.39
N PRO A 227 14.90 1.59 -24.85
CA PRO A 227 14.64 0.46 -23.97
C PRO A 227 15.91 0.02 -23.23
N VAL A 228 15.76 -0.37 -21.97
CA VAL A 228 16.91 -0.71 -21.11
C VAL A 228 17.65 -1.97 -21.59
N GLU A 229 18.98 -1.89 -21.70
CA GLU A 229 19.85 -3.02 -22.04
C GLU A 229 21.04 -3.09 -21.05
N LEU A 230 20.92 -3.93 -20.03
CA LEU A 230 21.96 -4.04 -19.01
C LEU A 230 23.09 -4.97 -19.46
N ALA A 231 24.33 -4.46 -19.39
CA ALA A 231 25.53 -5.29 -19.58
C ALA A 231 25.60 -6.46 -18.58
N GLN A 232 25.08 -6.25 -17.37
CA GLN A 232 24.91 -7.29 -16.36
C GLN A 232 23.48 -7.25 -15.82
N ALA A 233 22.76 -8.36 -15.94
CA ALA A 233 21.43 -8.50 -15.38
C ALA A 233 21.44 -8.43 -13.84
N PHE A 234 20.38 -7.84 -13.27
CA PHE A 234 20.15 -7.86 -11.83
C PHE A 234 19.98 -9.29 -11.32
N ARG A 235 20.67 -9.63 -10.24
CA ARG A 235 20.59 -10.96 -9.60
C ARG A 235 19.80 -10.84 -8.31
N ASN A 236 18.61 -11.42 -8.27
CA ASN A 236 17.82 -11.51 -7.04
C ASN A 236 18.33 -12.70 -6.19
N PHE A 237 18.58 -12.46 -4.90
CA PHE A 237 19.03 -13.48 -3.94
C PHE A 237 17.94 -13.88 -2.92
N GLU A 238 16.71 -13.40 -3.08
CA GLU A 238 15.58 -13.76 -2.22
C GLU A 238 15.28 -15.27 -2.21
N GLY A 239 15.68 -16.02 -3.24
CA GLY A 239 15.56 -17.49 -3.28
C GLY A 239 16.37 -18.22 -2.20
N ALA A 240 17.30 -17.54 -1.51
CA ALA A 240 18.05 -18.08 -0.38
C ALA A 240 17.41 -17.78 0.99
N SER A 241 16.17 -17.28 1.04
CA SER A 241 15.45 -17.05 2.29
C SER A 241 15.25 -18.36 3.08
N SER A 242 15.28 -18.28 4.41
CA SER A 242 15.05 -19.44 5.29
C SER A 242 13.72 -20.13 4.99
N PRO A 243 13.68 -21.46 4.80
CA PRO A 243 12.42 -22.20 4.64
C PRO A 243 11.66 -22.37 5.97
N TRP A 244 12.33 -22.09 7.09
CA TRP A 244 11.76 -22.18 8.43
C TRP A 244 11.27 -20.81 8.92
N GLU A 245 10.15 -20.81 9.64
CA GLU A 245 9.65 -19.64 10.36
C GLU A 245 10.70 -19.14 11.36
N GLN A 246 11.16 -17.90 11.17
CA GLN A 246 12.26 -17.32 11.95
C GLN A 246 11.79 -16.79 13.31
N VAL A 247 10.60 -16.19 13.35
CA VAL A 247 10.02 -15.52 14.53
C VAL A 247 8.67 -16.15 14.85
N GLY A 248 8.41 -16.45 16.14
CA GLY A 248 7.13 -17.01 16.56
C GLY A 248 6.03 -15.94 16.71
N SER A 249 4.91 -16.31 17.33
CA SER A 249 3.72 -15.47 17.53
C SER A 249 3.92 -14.19 18.36
N GLY A 250 5.10 -14.00 18.95
CA GLY A 250 5.41 -12.84 19.78
C GLY A 250 4.70 -12.87 21.15
N ARG A 251 4.73 -11.72 21.83
CA ARG A 251 4.04 -11.49 23.10
C ARG A 251 2.89 -10.52 22.85
N ASP A 252 1.71 -10.83 23.39
CA ASP A 252 0.57 -9.90 23.39
C ASP A 252 0.69 -8.95 24.59
N ASP A 253 0.85 -7.66 24.32
CA ASP A 253 1.00 -6.60 25.33
C ASP A 253 -0.30 -5.83 25.55
N LYS A 254 -1.44 -6.36 25.10
CA LYS A 254 -2.76 -5.76 25.39
C LYS A 254 -2.96 -5.63 26.90
N PRO A 255 -3.52 -4.50 27.37
CA PRO A 255 -3.92 -4.37 28.76
C PRO A 255 -5.02 -5.41 29.07
N ALA A 256 -5.05 -5.90 30.31
CA ALA A 256 -6.10 -6.83 30.75
C ALA A 256 -7.47 -6.25 30.42
N LEU A 257 -8.22 -6.93 29.56
CA LEU A 257 -9.62 -6.61 29.33
C LEU A 257 -10.37 -6.90 30.63
N PRO A 258 -11.36 -6.06 31.03
CA PRO A 258 -12.28 -6.47 32.08
C PRO A 258 -12.89 -7.81 31.66
N GLU A 259 -12.74 -8.83 32.51
CA GLU A 259 -13.27 -10.16 32.23
C GLU A 259 -14.77 -10.04 31.89
N PRO A 260 -15.26 -10.68 30.81
CA PRO A 260 -16.69 -10.70 30.56
C PRO A 260 -17.35 -11.33 31.80
N GLU A 261 -18.28 -10.61 32.43
CA GLU A 261 -19.02 -11.15 33.56
C GLU A 261 -19.63 -12.47 33.12
N THR A 262 -19.17 -13.57 33.71
CA THR A 262 -19.79 -14.87 33.48
C THR A 262 -21.25 -14.73 33.89
N PRO A 263 -22.20 -15.14 33.03
CA PRO A 263 -23.61 -15.03 33.39
C PRO A 263 -23.80 -15.85 34.67
N LYS A 264 -24.16 -15.16 35.76
CA LYS A 264 -24.51 -15.82 37.02
C LYS A 264 -25.66 -16.80 36.70
N ALA A 265 -25.42 -18.07 37.00
CA ALA A 265 -26.38 -19.16 36.78
C ALA A 265 -27.70 -18.93 37.54
#